data_AF-A0A7I5EA83-F1
#
_entry.id   AF-A0A7I5EA83-F1
#
_cell.length_a   1.000
_cell.length_b   1.000
_cell.length_c   1.000
_cell.angle_alpha   90.00
_cell.angle_beta   90.00
_cell.angle_gamma   90.00
#
_symmetry.space_group_name_H-M   'P 1'
#
loop_
_entity.id
_entity.type
_entity.pdbx_description
1 polymer ?
#
loop_
_entity_poly.entity_id
_entity_poly.type
_entity_poly.pdbx_seq_one_letter_code
_entity_poly.pdbx_strand_id
1 'polypeptide(L)'
;MRLLTSFCFLAVTAAHLPYYFMEMFHPPFLKDVSLEARLDYHKIFVYKTLTIAEQKEEIKAWAKKNNLTSEVTTFFSQINKRMVEMNQKVAKLAGASAEAVGNFTKIMENENQTMYQMIKAIEKLKAEHPSAFRAFDSAMKEVIGKIGQHGSHAKPQEGPSTNDEGRTPHGSKRSKRGWPMIESFDSDEYYY
;
A
#
# COMPACT_ATOMS: atom_id res chain seq x y z
N MET A 1 19.33 -8.19 -11.91
CA MET A 1 18.06 -8.95 -11.78
C MET A 1 18.04 -10.00 -10.65
N ARG A 2 18.93 -9.96 -9.63
CA ARG A 2 18.89 -10.93 -8.50
C ARG A 2 18.22 -10.39 -7.22
N LEU A 3 17.77 -9.13 -7.21
CA LEU A 3 17.12 -8.48 -6.05
C LEU A 3 15.59 -8.41 -6.13
N LEU A 4 14.99 -8.48 -7.32
CA LEU A 4 13.53 -8.36 -7.50
C LEU A 4 12.75 -9.63 -7.15
N THR A 5 13.35 -10.81 -7.31
CA THR A 5 12.72 -12.08 -6.93
C THR A 5 12.68 -12.29 -5.41
N SER A 6 13.57 -11.62 -4.65
CA SER A 6 13.59 -11.75 -3.19
C SER A 6 12.48 -10.96 -2.48
N PHE A 7 11.93 -9.91 -3.12
CA PHE A 7 10.92 -9.05 -2.49
C PHE A 7 9.50 -9.65 -2.56
N CYS A 8 9.21 -10.51 -3.55
CA CYS A 8 7.88 -11.10 -3.73
C CYS A 8 7.57 -12.24 -2.74
N PHE A 9 8.58 -13.01 -2.30
CA PHE A 9 8.37 -14.07 -1.31
C PHE A 9 8.07 -13.52 0.09
N LEU A 10 8.66 -12.37 0.46
CA LEU A 10 8.42 -11.73 1.76
C LEU A 10 7.00 -11.18 1.90
N ALA A 11 6.41 -10.65 0.82
CA ALA A 11 5.08 -10.06 0.86
C ALA A 11 3.97 -11.08 1.17
N VAL A 12 4.08 -12.32 0.67
CA VAL A 12 3.09 -13.38 0.91
C VAL A 12 3.13 -13.85 2.38
N THR A 13 4.32 -14.03 2.96
CA THR A 13 4.46 -14.40 4.37
C THR A 13 4.15 -13.26 5.34
N ALA A 14 4.45 -12.01 4.96
CA ALA A 14 4.21 -10.84 5.79
C ALA A 14 2.71 -10.45 5.88
N ALA A 15 1.91 -10.74 4.85
CA ALA A 15 0.46 -10.54 4.90
C ALA A 15 -0.27 -11.67 5.67
N HIS A 16 0.30 -12.88 5.70
CA HIS A 16 -0.26 -14.04 6.41
C HIS A 16 -0.41 -13.79 7.91
N LEU A 17 0.65 -13.34 8.58
CA LEU A 17 0.70 -13.21 10.03
C LEU A 17 -0.32 -12.19 10.59
N PRO A 18 -0.37 -10.93 10.08
CA PRO A 18 -1.33 -9.94 10.55
C PRO A 18 -2.77 -10.31 10.22
N TYR A 19 -3.03 -10.84 9.02
CA TYR A 19 -4.38 -11.22 8.60
C TYR A 19 -4.93 -12.37 9.44
N TYR A 20 -4.11 -13.42 9.63
CA TYR A 20 -4.48 -14.58 10.43
C TYR A 20 -4.70 -14.19 11.90
N PHE A 21 -3.85 -13.32 12.44
CA PHE A 21 -3.97 -12.83 13.81
C PHE A 21 -5.23 -11.98 14.00
N MET A 22 -5.53 -11.04 13.09
CA MET A 22 -6.75 -10.23 13.16
C MET A 22 -8.03 -11.07 13.13
N GLU A 23 -8.12 -12.03 12.20
CA GLU A 23 -9.32 -12.86 12.05
C GLU A 23 -9.53 -13.81 13.23
N MET A 24 -8.47 -14.45 13.73
CA MET A 24 -8.57 -15.37 14.88
C MET A 24 -8.81 -14.65 16.21
N PHE A 25 -8.40 -13.38 16.37
CA PHE A 25 -8.57 -12.66 17.64
C PHE A 25 -9.99 -12.12 17.82
N HIS A 26 -10.70 -11.84 16.72
CA HIS A 26 -12.08 -11.31 16.77
C HIS A 26 -13.08 -12.09 15.90
N PRO A 27 -13.24 -13.41 16.10
CA PRO A 27 -14.17 -14.20 15.32
C PRO A 27 -15.63 -13.82 15.59
N PRO A 28 -16.50 -13.89 14.58
CA PRO A 28 -17.90 -13.49 14.69
C PRO A 28 -18.70 -14.34 15.69
N PHE A 29 -18.34 -15.61 15.89
CA PHE A 29 -19.03 -16.51 16.81
C PHE A 29 -18.86 -16.14 18.29
N LEU A 30 -17.99 -15.19 18.64
CA LEU A 30 -17.83 -14.71 20.02
C LEU A 30 -18.87 -13.67 20.44
N LYS A 31 -19.70 -13.17 19.52
CA LYS A 31 -20.71 -12.16 19.83
C LYS A 31 -21.73 -12.67 20.85
N ASP A 32 -22.15 -13.92 20.69
CA ASP A 32 -23.29 -14.49 21.43
C ASP A 32 -22.86 -15.39 22.60
N VAL A 33 -21.56 -15.44 22.91
CA VAL A 33 -21.04 -16.22 24.05
C VAL A 33 -20.95 -15.38 25.32
N SER A 34 -20.97 -16.07 26.47
CA SER A 34 -20.80 -15.44 27.78
C SER A 34 -19.46 -14.69 27.87
N LEU A 35 -19.39 -13.69 28.76
CA LEU A 35 -18.15 -12.97 29.01
C LEU A 35 -17.00 -13.91 29.42
N GLU A 36 -17.31 -14.90 30.27
CA GLU A 36 -16.34 -15.90 30.72
C GLU A 36 -15.82 -16.75 29.55
N ALA A 37 -16.72 -17.26 28.70
CA ALA A 37 -16.33 -18.03 27.51
C ALA A 37 -15.45 -17.20 26.57
N ARG A 38 -15.77 -15.92 26.40
CA ARG A 38 -14.97 -14.99 25.60
C ARG A 38 -13.59 -14.75 26.19
N LEU A 39 -13.47 -14.58 27.51
CA LEU A 39 -12.18 -14.43 28.18
C LEU A 39 -11.34 -15.70 28.05
N ASP A 40 -11.94 -16.87 28.24
CA ASP A 40 -11.29 -18.17 28.05
C ASP A 40 -10.76 -18.34 26.61
N TYR A 41 -11.53 -17.90 25.61
CA TYR A 41 -11.08 -17.91 24.22
C TYR A 41 -9.81 -17.06 24.03
N HIS A 42 -9.81 -15.82 24.52
CA HIS A 42 -8.67 -14.92 24.33
C HIS A 42 -7.41 -15.41 25.07
N LYS A 43 -7.55 -16.15 26.18
CA LYS A 43 -6.40 -16.76 26.90
C LYS A 43 -5.59 -17.71 26.01
N ILE A 44 -6.21 -18.34 25.00
CA ILE A 44 -5.52 -19.22 24.05
C ILE A 44 -4.37 -18.47 23.33
N PHE A 45 -4.55 -17.17 23.09
CA PHE A 45 -3.56 -16.33 22.39
C PHE A 45 -2.53 -15.70 23.33
N VAL A 46 -2.76 -15.73 24.65
CA VAL A 46 -1.81 -15.20 25.65
C VAL A 46 -0.59 -16.13 25.78
N TYR A 47 -0.77 -17.43 25.53
CA TYR A 47 0.31 -18.40 25.49
C TYR A 47 1.11 -18.29 24.19
N LYS A 48 2.10 -17.39 24.18
CA LYS A 48 2.99 -17.13 23.04
C LYS A 48 3.84 -18.33 22.58
N THR A 49 3.76 -19.46 23.27
CA THR A 49 4.51 -20.69 22.98
C THR A 49 3.75 -21.66 22.11
N LEU A 50 2.42 -21.53 21.97
CA LEU A 50 1.63 -22.42 21.14
C LEU A 50 1.85 -22.13 19.66
N THR A 51 2.08 -23.20 18.89
CA THR A 51 2.00 -23.18 17.44
C THR A 51 0.57 -22.85 16.99
N ILE A 52 0.43 -22.41 15.75
CA ILE A 52 -0.88 -22.14 15.15
C ILE A 52 -1.77 -23.41 15.15
N ALA A 53 -1.18 -24.58 14.94
CA ALA A 53 -1.91 -25.84 14.97
C ALA A 53 -2.43 -26.13 16.38
N GLU A 54 -1.60 -25.96 17.41
CA GLU A 54 -2.00 -26.13 18.80
C GLU A 54 -3.08 -25.13 19.20
N GLN A 55 -2.96 -23.84 18.80
CA GLN A 55 -4.02 -22.86 19.01
C GLN A 55 -5.35 -23.30 18.38
N LYS A 56 -5.32 -23.88 17.17
CA LYS A 56 -6.55 -24.40 16.53
C LYS A 56 -7.14 -25.57 17.32
N GLU A 57 -6.32 -26.46 17.88
CA GLU A 57 -6.80 -27.56 18.71
C GLU A 57 -7.39 -27.04 20.04
N GLU A 58 -6.75 -26.07 20.69
CA GLU A 58 -7.29 -25.41 21.89
C GLU A 58 -8.62 -24.71 21.59
N ILE A 59 -8.74 -24.03 20.45
CA ILE A 59 -10.00 -23.41 20.02
C ILE A 59 -11.09 -24.46 19.77
N LYS A 60 -10.76 -25.63 19.20
CA LYS A 60 -11.72 -26.74 19.04
C LYS A 60 -12.16 -27.30 20.39
N ALA A 61 -11.24 -27.45 21.33
CA ALA A 61 -11.57 -27.90 22.69
C ALA A 61 -12.48 -26.89 23.40
N TRP A 62 -12.15 -25.60 23.30
CA TRP A 62 -12.99 -24.51 23.78
C TRP A 62 -14.38 -24.51 23.13
N ALA A 63 -14.45 -24.75 21.81
CA ALA A 63 -15.71 -24.80 21.08
C ALA A 63 -16.60 -25.93 21.59
N LYS A 64 -16.03 -27.11 21.84
CA LYS A 64 -16.74 -28.25 22.40
C LYS A 64 -17.30 -27.95 23.80
N LYS A 65 -16.52 -27.28 24.65
CA LYS A 65 -16.96 -26.84 26.01
C LYS A 65 -18.15 -25.87 25.95
N ASN A 66 -18.22 -25.05 24.90
CA ASN A 66 -19.22 -23.97 24.77
C ASN A 66 -20.34 -24.29 23.75
N ASN A 67 -20.40 -25.51 23.20
CA ASN A 67 -21.36 -25.93 22.18
C ASN A 67 -21.30 -25.13 20.86
N LEU A 68 -20.09 -24.73 20.43
CA LEU A 68 -19.83 -23.91 19.22
C LEU A 68 -19.04 -24.65 18.13
N THR A 69 -19.05 -25.99 18.18
CA THR A 69 -18.23 -26.83 17.29
C THR A 69 -18.53 -26.56 15.81
N SER A 70 -19.79 -26.32 15.45
CA SER A 70 -20.21 -26.08 14.07
C SER A 70 -19.72 -24.72 13.55
N GLU A 71 -19.84 -23.69 14.38
CA GLU A 71 -19.46 -22.31 14.14
C GLU A 71 -17.96 -22.19 13.95
N VAL A 72 -17.18 -22.81 14.85
CA VAL A 72 -15.72 -22.84 14.77
C VAL A 72 -15.23 -23.61 13.55
N THR A 73 -15.86 -24.75 13.23
CA THR A 73 -15.51 -25.53 12.04
C THR A 73 -15.76 -24.74 10.75
N THR A 74 -16.92 -24.09 10.67
CA THR A 74 -17.29 -23.22 9.55
C THR A 74 -16.32 -22.05 9.42
N PHE A 75 -16.01 -21.40 10.54
CA PHE A 75 -15.07 -20.28 10.59
C PHE A 75 -13.67 -20.67 10.09
N PHE A 76 -13.12 -21.80 10.53
CA PHE A 76 -11.81 -22.28 10.05
C PHE A 76 -11.81 -22.58 8.55
N SER A 77 -12.88 -23.17 8.04
CA SER A 77 -13.03 -23.40 6.59
C SER A 77 -13.04 -22.09 5.81
N GLN A 78 -13.79 -21.09 6.30
CA GLN A 78 -13.88 -19.79 5.67
C GLN A 78 -12.53 -19.03 5.68
N ILE A 79 -11.81 -19.02 6.80
CA ILE A 79 -10.47 -18.40 6.86
C ILE A 79 -9.52 -19.07 5.87
N ASN A 80 -9.47 -20.40 5.85
CA ASN A 80 -8.60 -21.12 4.93
C ASN A 80 -8.92 -20.76 3.46
N LYS A 81 -10.21 -20.67 3.11
CA LYS A 81 -10.65 -20.25 1.77
C LYS A 81 -10.20 -18.81 1.46
N ARG A 82 -10.47 -17.85 2.35
CA ARG A 82 -10.07 -16.44 2.18
C ARG A 82 -8.56 -16.30 2.05
N MET A 83 -7.80 -17.09 2.79
CA MET A 83 -6.34 -17.11 2.75
C MET A 83 -5.81 -17.60 1.39
N VAL A 84 -6.38 -18.68 0.84
CA VAL A 84 -6.03 -19.15 -0.51
C VAL A 84 -6.33 -18.09 -1.57
N GLU A 85 -7.51 -17.47 -1.50
CA GLU A 85 -7.90 -16.40 -2.42
C GLU A 85 -7.00 -15.16 -2.31
N MET A 86 -6.65 -14.76 -1.10
CA MET A 86 -5.72 -13.66 -0.84
C MET A 86 -4.34 -13.96 -1.46
N ASN A 87 -3.81 -15.16 -1.24
CA ASN A 87 -2.51 -15.56 -1.79
C ASN A 87 -2.49 -15.52 -3.32
N GLN A 88 -3.57 -15.99 -3.96
CA GLN A 88 -3.71 -15.89 -5.41
C GLN A 88 -3.76 -14.43 -5.90
N LYS A 89 -4.47 -13.55 -5.19
CA LYS A 89 -4.53 -12.12 -5.53
C LYS A 89 -3.17 -11.43 -5.36
N VAL A 90 -2.46 -11.71 -4.27
CA VAL A 90 -1.10 -11.17 -4.03
C VAL A 90 -0.13 -11.68 -5.08
N ALA A 91 -0.16 -12.97 -5.43
CA ALA A 91 0.69 -13.53 -6.48
C ALA A 91 0.43 -12.88 -7.84
N LYS A 92 -0.84 -12.68 -8.21
CA LYS A 92 -1.23 -11.96 -9.44
C LYS A 92 -0.71 -10.52 -9.44
N LEU A 93 -0.85 -9.82 -8.31
CA LEU A 93 -0.35 -8.46 -8.17
C LEU A 93 1.18 -8.41 -8.31
N ALA A 94 1.90 -9.31 -7.65
CA ALA A 94 3.35 -9.39 -7.73
C ALA A 94 3.83 -9.63 -9.18
N GLY A 95 3.17 -10.53 -9.91
CA GLY A 95 3.44 -10.77 -11.33
C GLY A 95 3.21 -9.53 -12.19
N ALA A 96 2.04 -8.90 -12.06
CA ALA A 96 1.71 -7.67 -12.78
C ALA A 96 2.67 -6.52 -12.43
N SER A 97 3.12 -6.42 -11.18
CA SER A 97 4.11 -5.44 -10.74
C SER A 97 5.48 -5.68 -11.37
N ALA A 98 5.96 -6.93 -11.42
CA ALA A 98 7.23 -7.25 -12.06
C ALA A 98 7.21 -6.91 -13.56
N GLU A 99 6.11 -7.23 -14.24
CA GLU A 99 5.89 -6.88 -15.65
C GLU A 99 5.87 -5.35 -15.86
N ALA A 100 5.08 -4.63 -15.06
CA ALA A 100 4.96 -3.18 -15.15
C ALA A 100 6.32 -2.49 -14.92
N VAL A 101 7.10 -2.91 -13.92
CA VAL A 101 8.45 -2.36 -13.68
C VAL A 101 9.38 -2.64 -14.87
N GLY A 102 9.32 -3.84 -15.45
CA GLY A 102 10.10 -4.18 -16.65
C GLY A 102 9.75 -3.30 -17.84
N ASN A 103 8.46 -3.07 -18.11
CA ASN A 103 8.00 -2.22 -19.20
C ASN A 103 8.29 -0.73 -18.93
N PHE A 104 8.12 -0.27 -17.70
CA PHE A 104 8.49 1.09 -17.29
C PHE A 104 9.98 1.36 -17.54
N THR A 105 10.86 0.41 -17.17
CA THR A 105 12.30 0.52 -17.40
C THR A 105 12.62 0.66 -18.89
N LYS A 106 12.01 -0.17 -19.75
CA LYS A 106 12.17 -0.07 -21.22
C LYS A 106 11.70 1.26 -21.77
N ILE A 107 10.62 1.83 -21.22
CA ILE A 107 10.17 3.18 -21.58
C ILE A 107 11.25 4.18 -21.20
N MET A 108 11.75 4.16 -19.96
CA MET A 108 12.77 5.13 -19.51
C MET A 108 14.09 5.03 -20.28
N GLU A 109 14.49 3.84 -20.71
CA GLU A 109 15.73 3.58 -21.47
C GLU A 109 15.61 3.90 -22.96
N ASN A 110 14.41 4.17 -23.48
CA ASN A 110 14.22 4.49 -24.90
C ASN A 110 14.59 5.95 -25.18
N GLU A 111 15.84 6.17 -25.60
CA GLU A 111 16.36 7.50 -25.97
C GLU A 111 15.80 8.06 -27.29
N ASN A 112 15.13 7.23 -28.10
CA ASN A 112 14.57 7.64 -29.40
C ASN A 112 13.17 8.26 -29.31
N GLN A 113 12.63 8.46 -28.11
CA GLN A 113 11.33 9.09 -27.90
C GLN A 113 11.47 10.53 -27.37
N THR A 114 10.45 11.34 -27.61
CA THR A 114 10.28 12.65 -26.97
C THR A 114 9.70 12.49 -25.56
N MET A 115 9.87 13.51 -24.71
CA MET A 115 9.25 13.57 -23.38
C MET A 115 7.73 13.36 -23.43
N TYR A 116 7.04 13.93 -24.42
CA TYR A 116 5.60 13.76 -24.59
C TYR A 116 5.23 12.30 -24.89
N GLN A 117 5.98 11.62 -25.75
CA GLN A 117 5.77 10.20 -26.06
C GLN A 117 6.03 9.32 -24.84
N MET A 118 7.04 9.64 -24.04
CA MET A 118 7.34 8.93 -22.80
C MET A 118 6.18 9.03 -21.81
N ILE A 119 5.65 10.23 -21.59
CA ILE A 119 4.49 10.44 -20.71
C ILE A 119 3.29 9.61 -21.20
N LYS A 120 3.00 9.65 -22.50
CA LYS A 120 1.92 8.84 -23.10
C LYS A 120 2.12 7.34 -22.91
N ALA A 121 3.35 6.85 -23.04
CA ALA A 121 3.67 5.44 -22.83
C ALA A 121 3.47 5.03 -21.36
N ILE A 122 3.86 5.90 -20.41
CA ILE A 122 3.65 5.67 -18.98
C ILE A 122 2.16 5.69 -18.63
N GLU A 123 1.38 6.66 -19.15
CA GLU A 123 -0.08 6.72 -18.96
C GLU A 123 -0.76 5.42 -19.42
N LYS A 124 -0.37 4.92 -20.60
CA LYS A 124 -0.88 3.66 -21.15
C LYS A 124 -0.53 2.49 -20.23
N LEU A 125 0.73 2.39 -19.80
CA LEU A 125 1.18 1.30 -18.92
C LEU A 125 0.47 1.33 -17.56
N LYS A 126 0.18 2.52 -17.03
CA LYS A 126 -0.62 2.71 -15.81
C LYS A 126 -2.05 2.24 -15.98
N ALA A 127 -2.67 2.49 -17.14
CA ALA A 127 -4.02 2.02 -17.44
C ALA A 127 -4.09 0.49 -17.57
N GLU A 128 -3.03 -0.16 -18.09
CA GLU A 128 -2.93 -1.62 -18.21
C GLU A 128 -2.68 -2.30 -16.85
N HIS A 129 -1.94 -1.67 -15.95
CA HIS A 129 -1.56 -2.23 -14.65
C HIS A 129 -1.87 -1.30 -13.45
N PRO A 130 -3.12 -0.90 -13.22
CA PRO A 130 -3.45 0.14 -12.23
C PRO A 130 -3.07 -0.25 -10.80
N SER A 131 -3.23 -1.52 -10.43
CA SER A 131 -2.87 -2.02 -9.10
C SER A 131 -1.36 -2.05 -8.87
N ALA A 132 -0.57 -2.35 -9.91
CA ALA A 132 0.89 -2.33 -9.83
C ALA A 132 1.40 -0.90 -9.63
N PHE A 133 0.82 0.07 -10.34
CA PHE A 133 1.17 1.48 -10.19
C PHE A 133 0.82 2.04 -8.81
N ARG A 134 -0.30 1.64 -8.20
CA ARG A 134 -0.59 2.04 -6.80
C ARG A 134 0.47 1.55 -5.82
N ALA A 135 0.94 0.31 -6.00
CA ALA A 135 2.03 -0.24 -5.18
C ALA A 135 3.36 0.47 -5.45
N PHE A 136 3.66 0.76 -6.72
CA PHE A 136 4.84 1.49 -7.15
C PHE A 136 4.86 2.93 -6.58
N ASP A 137 3.77 3.68 -6.72
CA ASP A 137 3.62 5.04 -6.18
C ASP A 137 3.86 5.07 -4.67
N SER A 138 3.34 4.06 -3.95
CA SER A 138 3.56 3.91 -2.51
C SER A 138 5.04 3.68 -2.19
N ALA A 139 5.71 2.78 -2.91
CA ALA A 139 7.14 2.52 -2.73
C ALA A 139 8.01 3.73 -3.11
N MET A 140 7.64 4.45 -4.17
CA MET A 140 8.34 5.64 -4.62
C MET A 140 8.26 6.77 -3.58
N LYS A 141 7.12 6.96 -2.91
CA LYS A 141 7.00 7.93 -1.80
C LYS A 141 8.01 7.67 -0.68
N GLU A 142 8.32 6.41 -0.39
CA GLU A 142 9.32 6.02 0.62
C GLU A 142 10.76 6.30 0.15
N VAL A 143 11.08 5.97 -1.11
CA VAL A 143 12.44 6.12 -1.67
C VAL A 143 12.78 7.57 -1.95
N ILE A 144 11.82 8.30 -2.51
CA ILE A 144 11.99 9.70 -2.89
C ILE A 144 11.93 10.60 -1.65
N GLY A 145 11.30 10.13 -0.56
CA GLY A 145 11.03 10.95 0.62
C GLY A 145 10.18 12.18 0.25
N LYS A 146 9.83 13.00 1.23
CA LYS A 146 9.28 14.33 0.95
C LYS A 146 10.35 15.16 0.22
N ILE A 147 10.43 15.10 -1.12
CA ILE A 147 11.08 16.14 -1.92
C ILE A 147 10.24 17.40 -1.74
N GLY A 148 10.50 18.10 -0.64
CA GLY A 148 9.69 19.22 -0.17
C GLY A 148 10.15 19.84 1.14
N GLN A 149 11.33 19.49 1.66
CA GLN A 149 12.02 20.26 2.69
C GLN A 149 13.47 20.58 2.28
N HIS A 150 13.58 21.33 1.19
CA HIS A 150 14.68 22.24 0.90
C HIS A 150 13.98 23.53 0.44
N GLY A 151 14.10 24.70 1.04
CA GLY A 151 14.81 25.23 2.18
C GLY A 151 14.50 26.74 2.15
N SER A 152 14.27 27.35 3.33
CA SER A 152 14.37 28.80 3.57
C SER A 152 13.77 29.78 2.52
N HIS A 153 12.59 30.32 2.83
CA HIS A 153 12.43 31.78 2.78
C HIS A 153 12.08 32.26 4.18
N ALA A 154 13.11 32.58 4.95
CA ALA A 154 12.96 33.58 6.00
C ALA A 154 12.39 34.83 5.34
N LYS A 155 11.17 35.21 5.71
CA LYS A 155 10.60 36.49 5.30
C LYS A 155 11.51 37.59 5.85
N PRO A 156 11.99 38.55 5.04
CA PRO A 156 12.40 39.83 5.58
C PRO A 156 11.13 40.47 6.16
N GLN A 157 11.14 40.75 7.46
CA GLN A 157 10.25 41.76 8.02
C GLN A 157 10.69 43.10 7.44
N GLU A 158 9.93 43.65 6.50
CA GLU A 158 9.98 45.08 6.19
C GLU A 158 8.55 45.63 6.09
N GLY A 159 8.40 46.83 6.63
CA GLY A 159 7.15 47.44 7.10
C GLY A 159 6.24 48.03 6.01
N PRO A 160 5.30 48.90 6.40
CA PRO A 160 4.13 49.20 5.60
C PRO A 160 4.38 50.28 4.55
N SER A 161 4.01 49.94 3.31
CA SER A 161 3.26 50.76 2.34
C SER A 161 3.58 52.25 2.21
N THR A 162 4.16 52.63 1.06
CA THR A 162 3.78 53.87 0.35
C THR A 162 3.90 53.70 -1.16
N ASN A 163 2.94 54.31 -1.86
CA ASN A 163 2.73 54.42 -3.30
C ASN A 163 3.96 54.98 -4.05
N ASP A 164 4.19 54.60 -5.33
CA ASP A 164 4.01 55.52 -6.48
C ASP A 164 4.37 54.89 -7.85
N GLU A 165 3.87 55.56 -8.88
CA GLU A 165 3.85 55.36 -10.33
C GLU A 165 5.07 54.77 -11.09
N GLY A 166 4.73 53.98 -12.13
CA GLY A 166 5.21 54.18 -13.50
C GLY A 166 6.65 53.79 -13.89
N ARG A 167 6.83 52.63 -14.55
CA ARG A 167 7.65 52.41 -15.78
C ARG A 167 7.87 50.91 -16.08
N THR A 168 7.51 50.48 -17.29
CA THR A 168 8.30 49.51 -18.07
C THR A 168 9.16 50.31 -19.07
N PRO A 169 10.27 49.81 -19.68
CA PRO A 169 10.53 48.41 -20.04
C PRO A 169 12.00 47.91 -19.97
N HIS A 170 12.16 46.66 -20.40
CA HIS A 170 13.37 45.96 -20.90
C HIS A 170 14.24 45.12 -19.94
N GLY A 171 14.08 43.79 -20.09
CA GLY A 171 15.19 42.94 -20.56
C GLY A 171 15.95 42.11 -19.52
N SER A 172 15.48 40.89 -19.23
CA SER A 172 16.39 39.72 -19.27
C SER A 172 15.59 38.44 -19.52
N LYS A 173 15.93 37.75 -20.62
CA LYS A 173 15.54 36.37 -20.87
C LYS A 173 16.33 35.50 -19.88
N ARG A 174 15.68 35.03 -18.80
CA ARG A 174 16.22 33.92 -18.02
C ARG A 174 15.38 32.68 -18.31
N SER A 175 15.93 31.87 -19.21
CA SER A 175 15.54 30.49 -19.49
C SER A 175 15.21 29.73 -18.19
N LYS A 176 13.93 29.47 -17.95
CA LYS A 176 13.46 28.48 -16.99
C LYS A 176 13.51 27.11 -17.67
N ARG A 177 14.69 26.53 -17.84
CA ARG A 177 14.82 25.07 -17.93
C ARG A 177 14.87 24.52 -16.50
N GLY A 178 13.74 24.60 -15.82
CA GLY A 178 13.43 23.78 -14.66
C GLY A 178 12.77 22.50 -15.18
N TRP A 179 13.17 21.36 -14.66
CA TRP A 179 12.51 20.09 -14.91
C TRP A 179 11.01 20.22 -14.56
N PRO A 180 10.08 19.64 -15.36
CA PRO A 180 8.68 19.59 -14.96
C PRO A 180 8.57 18.62 -13.78
N MET A 181 8.67 19.19 -12.58
CA MET A 181 8.34 18.54 -11.33
C MET A 181 6.85 18.18 -11.38
N ILE A 182 6.60 16.88 -11.30
CA ILE A 182 5.50 16.21 -10.60
C ILE A 182 4.61 17.23 -9.86
N GLU A 183 3.59 17.74 -10.56
CA GLU A 183 2.44 18.30 -9.88
C GLU A 183 1.70 17.12 -9.25
N SER A 184 1.41 17.29 -7.97
CA SER A 184 0.62 16.41 -7.13
C SER A 184 -0.58 15.83 -7.89
N PHE A 185 -0.57 14.50 -8.06
CA PHE A 185 -1.77 13.74 -8.40
C PHE A 185 -2.73 13.78 -7.21
N ASP A 186 -3.49 14.87 -7.09
CA ASP A 186 -4.76 14.86 -6.38
C ASP A 186 -5.74 14.05 -7.23
N SER A 187 -6.09 12.87 -6.71
CA SER A 187 -6.99 11.91 -7.36
C SER A 187 -8.45 12.14 -6.96
N ASP A 188 -8.87 13.39 -6.81
CA ASP A 188 -10.25 13.76 -6.48
C ASP A 188 -10.75 14.85 -7.42
N GLU A 189 -10.99 14.50 -8.68
CA GLU A 189 -12.08 15.07 -9.50
C GLU A 189 -12.18 14.32 -10.82
N TYR A 190 -13.38 14.35 -11.42
CA TYR A 190 -13.84 13.62 -12.61
C TYR A 190 -14.50 12.26 -12.37
N TYR A 191 -15.65 12.31 -11.70
CA TYR A 191 -16.86 11.62 -12.17
C TYR A 191 -17.81 12.65 -12.79
N TYR A 192 -18.10 12.51 -14.08
CA TYR A 192 -19.40 12.77 -14.71
C TYR A 192 -19.58 11.79 -15.87
#